data_AF-A0A1H1L8L4-F1
#
_entry.id   AF-A0A1H1L8L4-F1
#
_cell.length_a   1.000
_cell.length_b   1.000
_cell.length_c   1.000
_cell.angle_alpha   90.00
_cell.angle_beta   90.00
_cell.angle_gamma   90.00
#
_symmetry.space_group_name_H-M   'P 1'
#
loop_
_entity.id
_entity.type
_entity.pdbx_description
1 polymer ?
#
loop_
_entity_poly.entity_id
_entity_poly.type
_entity_poly.pdbx_seq_one_letter_code
_entity_poly.pdbx_strand_id
1 'polypeptide(L)'
;MGFLYNIEIKHDGLGKHRVITGSNREIVQSKARAQMAEWDAKYSMVRSKVDARRGVEDKVEQAVKETEKARQAIDELQTLLSAVLDIKHAIDWESLKERPAFLNEPPKRPELLGFPREPKPSDVLFEAKLGLLDMVFSTRAEKKNAEAKAKYEMARVTWGKAVERLRQANKESMQTYENEVAAYNAEKQAFEETIASKNAGVDEQRKRYLNKEISAIHDYCDLVLSRSQYPDSFPKEWAIEYQAESKTIIIDYKLPNIDQLPRIKEVKYIKARDEFKETQIGQAECNALYDDVLYQLCLRSVFELFRSDVIGAVDAAGFNGMVTAIDRSTGQTVTACIISLHVTRAEFEKLNWWQIDPKTCFRSLKGVGSSKLHVITPVAPILQLNRKDSRFVSAHAVADSLDSSFNLAAMDWEEFEHLIREVFESEFKSTGGEVKVTQASRDGGVDAIAFDPDPIRGGKIIIQAKRYTNTVGVSAVRDLYGTLMNEGANKGILVTTSDFGPDAFEFAKGKPLTLMNGGNLLFLLEKHGHRAKIDIKEAKQILAEQQPKMNGTSAMG
;
A
#
# COMPACT_ATOMS: atom_id res chain seq x y z
N MET A 1 -73.86 -17.63 -48.84
CA MET A 1 -73.46 -18.37 -47.61
C MET A 1 -72.13 -17.80 -47.12
N GLY A 2 -72.19 -16.81 -46.22
CA GLY A 2 -71.00 -16.13 -45.71
C GLY A 2 -70.32 -16.95 -44.62
N PHE A 3 -68.99 -16.96 -44.60
CA PHE A 3 -68.22 -17.49 -43.48
C PHE A 3 -68.55 -16.66 -42.23
N LEU A 4 -69.19 -17.27 -41.21
CA LEU A 4 -69.69 -16.53 -40.04
C LEU A 4 -68.57 -16.05 -39.09
N TYR A 5 -67.35 -16.57 -39.19
CA TYR A 5 -66.27 -16.26 -38.24
C TYR A 5 -64.95 -16.01 -38.95
N ASN A 6 -64.26 -14.95 -38.52
CA ASN A 6 -62.90 -14.62 -38.93
C ASN A 6 -62.06 -14.21 -37.72
N ILE A 7 -60.75 -14.42 -37.80
CA ILE A 7 -59.76 -13.95 -36.83
C ILE A 7 -58.57 -13.40 -37.61
N GLU A 8 -58.15 -12.20 -37.25
CA GLU A 8 -56.94 -11.57 -37.75
C GLU A 8 -55.76 -11.91 -36.83
N ILE A 9 -54.66 -12.37 -37.43
CA ILE A 9 -53.41 -12.65 -36.70
C ILE A 9 -52.26 -11.88 -37.33
N LYS A 10 -51.37 -11.37 -36.48
CA LYS A 10 -50.17 -10.62 -36.86
C LYS A 10 -49.00 -11.09 -36.01
N HIS A 11 -47.82 -11.21 -36.62
CA HIS A 11 -46.58 -11.54 -35.91
C HIS A 11 -45.52 -10.49 -36.25
N ASP A 12 -45.30 -9.56 -35.32
CA ASP A 12 -44.45 -8.39 -35.53
C ASP A 12 -42.98 -8.77 -35.83
N GLY A 13 -42.43 -9.81 -35.19
CA GLY A 13 -41.05 -10.24 -35.42
C GLY A 13 -40.74 -10.77 -36.83
N LEU A 14 -41.76 -11.18 -37.59
CA LEU A 14 -41.63 -11.63 -38.99
C LEU A 14 -42.29 -10.65 -39.97
N GLY A 15 -42.91 -9.57 -39.48
CA GLY A 15 -43.71 -8.64 -40.27
C GLY A 15 -44.89 -9.32 -41.01
N LYS A 16 -45.41 -10.44 -40.49
CA LYS A 16 -46.47 -11.21 -41.15
C LYS A 16 -47.84 -10.86 -40.60
N HIS A 17 -48.82 -10.86 -41.49
CA HIS A 17 -50.23 -10.59 -41.22
C HIS A 17 -51.10 -11.54 -42.03
N ARG A 18 -52.17 -12.07 -41.43
CA ARG A 18 -53.12 -12.95 -42.12
C ARG A 18 -54.48 -12.90 -41.45
N VAL A 19 -55.54 -12.83 -42.26
CA VAL A 19 -56.93 -13.04 -41.81
C VAL A 19 -57.33 -14.49 -42.09
N ILE A 20 -57.84 -15.19 -41.07
CA ILE A 20 -58.28 -16.58 -41.17
C ILE A 20 -59.81 -16.60 -41.06
N THR A 21 -60.47 -17.21 -42.04
CA THR A 21 -61.94 -17.33 -42.11
C THR A 21 -62.38 -18.80 -42.01
N GLY A 22 -63.62 -19.05 -41.57
CA GLY A 22 -64.15 -20.41 -41.48
C GLY A 22 -65.62 -20.49 -41.09
N SER A 23 -66.17 -21.71 -41.13
CA SER A 23 -67.58 -22.00 -40.84
C SER A 23 -67.87 -22.15 -39.34
N ASN A 24 -66.86 -22.39 -38.50
CA ASN A 24 -66.99 -22.55 -37.04
C ASN A 24 -65.85 -21.78 -36.33
N ARG A 25 -66.20 -21.05 -35.26
CA ARG A 25 -65.28 -20.30 -34.41
C ARG A 25 -64.13 -21.15 -33.84
N GLU A 26 -64.39 -22.38 -33.39
CA GLU A 26 -63.35 -23.25 -32.84
C GLU A 26 -62.31 -23.67 -33.90
N ILE A 27 -62.78 -23.94 -35.11
CA ILE A 27 -61.92 -24.28 -36.25
C ILE A 27 -61.05 -23.08 -36.65
N VAL A 28 -61.61 -21.87 -36.68
CA VAL A 28 -60.86 -20.65 -36.97
C VAL A 28 -59.83 -20.37 -35.88
N GLN A 29 -60.18 -20.55 -34.60
CA GLN A 29 -59.23 -20.41 -33.48
C GLN A 29 -58.11 -21.45 -33.53
N SER A 30 -58.42 -22.71 -33.80
CA SER A 30 -57.42 -23.77 -33.93
C SER A 30 -56.46 -23.49 -35.10
N LYS A 31 -56.98 -23.10 -36.27
CA LYS A 31 -56.16 -22.67 -37.43
C LYS A 31 -55.30 -21.46 -37.11
N ALA A 32 -55.82 -20.48 -36.37
CA ALA A 32 -55.07 -19.30 -35.95
C ALA A 32 -53.93 -19.65 -34.99
N ARG A 33 -54.17 -20.51 -34.00
CA ARG A 33 -53.13 -21.01 -33.08
C ARG A 33 -52.05 -21.79 -33.83
N ALA A 34 -52.44 -22.70 -34.72
CA ALA A 34 -51.49 -23.47 -35.54
C ALA A 34 -50.62 -22.56 -36.43
N GLN A 35 -51.23 -21.55 -37.06
CA GLN A 35 -50.50 -20.60 -37.89
C GLN A 35 -49.55 -19.71 -37.07
N MET A 36 -49.96 -19.28 -35.88
CA MET A 36 -49.11 -18.50 -34.98
C MET A 36 -47.93 -19.33 -34.47
N ALA A 37 -48.18 -20.58 -34.05
CA ALA A 37 -47.12 -21.50 -33.61
C ALA A 37 -46.09 -21.78 -34.73
N GLU A 38 -46.53 -21.88 -35.99
CA GLU A 38 -45.62 -21.99 -37.13
C GLU A 38 -44.76 -20.74 -37.32
N TRP A 39 -45.35 -19.55 -37.14
CA TRP A 39 -44.61 -18.28 -37.19
C TRP A 39 -43.63 -18.15 -36.03
N ASP A 40 -44.03 -18.48 -34.81
CA ASP A 40 -43.18 -18.47 -33.62
C ASP A 40 -41.98 -19.42 -33.78
N ALA A 41 -42.21 -20.63 -34.31
CA ALA A 41 -41.14 -21.60 -34.60
C ALA A 41 -40.16 -21.10 -35.68
N LYS A 42 -40.66 -20.41 -36.70
CA LYS A 42 -39.79 -19.79 -37.73
C LYS A 42 -39.01 -18.61 -37.16
N TYR A 43 -39.64 -17.78 -36.34
CA TYR A 43 -39.01 -16.63 -35.72
C TYR A 43 -37.93 -17.04 -34.70
N SER A 44 -38.15 -18.10 -33.92
CA SER A 44 -37.15 -18.62 -32.98
C SER A 44 -35.90 -19.14 -33.69
N MET A 45 -36.03 -19.76 -34.87
CA MET A 45 -34.88 -20.17 -35.71
C MET A 45 -34.13 -18.97 -36.31
N VAL A 46 -34.83 -17.90 -36.69
CA VAL A 46 -34.17 -16.67 -37.16
C VAL A 46 -33.40 -16.03 -36.02
N ARG A 47 -34.03 -15.91 -34.84
CA ARG A 47 -33.41 -15.35 -33.64
C ARG A 47 -32.17 -16.13 -33.23
N SER A 48 -32.24 -17.46 -33.17
CA SER A 48 -31.08 -18.30 -32.81
C SER A 48 -29.92 -18.16 -33.79
N LYS A 49 -30.19 -18.01 -35.10
CA LYS A 49 -29.15 -17.72 -36.10
C LYS A 49 -28.53 -16.34 -35.92
N VAL A 50 -29.34 -15.32 -35.59
CA VAL A 50 -28.86 -13.96 -35.33
C VAL A 50 -28.00 -13.95 -34.05
N ASP A 51 -28.46 -14.58 -32.98
CA ASP A 51 -27.74 -14.67 -31.71
C ASP A 51 -26.42 -15.45 -31.88
N ALA A 52 -26.43 -16.56 -32.61
CA ALA A 52 -25.21 -17.32 -32.92
C ALA A 52 -24.22 -16.52 -33.78
N ARG A 53 -24.71 -15.72 -34.74
CA ARG A 53 -23.87 -14.82 -35.53
C ARG A 53 -23.27 -13.72 -34.68
N ARG A 54 -24.09 -13.09 -33.83
CA ARG A 54 -23.65 -12.06 -32.89
C ARG A 54 -22.59 -12.57 -31.93
N GLY A 55 -22.78 -13.76 -31.35
CA GLY A 55 -21.78 -14.37 -30.47
C GLY A 55 -20.44 -14.66 -31.18
N VAL A 56 -20.46 -14.97 -32.48
CA VAL A 56 -19.23 -15.09 -33.29
C VAL A 56 -18.60 -13.72 -33.55
N GLU A 57 -19.39 -12.70 -33.87
CA GLU A 57 -18.93 -11.32 -34.07
C GLU A 57 -18.30 -10.75 -32.79
N ASP A 58 -18.91 -10.97 -31.62
CA ASP A 58 -18.40 -10.56 -30.31
C ASP A 58 -17.03 -11.22 -30.01
N LYS A 59 -16.85 -12.52 -30.32
CA LYS A 59 -15.57 -13.22 -30.16
C LYS A 59 -14.49 -12.72 -31.12
N VAL A 60 -14.86 -12.36 -32.36
CA VAL A 60 -13.94 -11.73 -33.31
C VAL A 60 -13.50 -10.35 -32.80
N GLU A 61 -14.42 -9.54 -32.29
CA GLU A 61 -14.11 -8.23 -31.70
C GLU A 61 -13.21 -8.36 -30.47
N GLN A 62 -13.46 -9.36 -29.62
CA GLN A 62 -12.58 -9.67 -28.48
C GLN A 62 -11.15 -9.98 -28.94
N ALA A 63 -10.98 -10.82 -29.96
CA ALA A 63 -9.65 -11.16 -30.50
C ALA A 63 -8.90 -9.93 -31.04
N VAL A 64 -9.62 -8.98 -31.64
CA VAL A 64 -9.06 -7.69 -32.08
C VAL A 64 -8.58 -6.88 -30.88
N LYS A 65 -9.41 -6.73 -29.83
CA LYS A 65 -9.04 -6.02 -28.60
C LYS A 65 -7.83 -6.63 -27.91
N GLU A 66 -7.76 -7.96 -27.84
CA GLU A 66 -6.61 -8.66 -27.26
C GLU A 66 -5.33 -8.47 -28.10
N THR A 67 -5.46 -8.47 -29.43
CA THR A 67 -4.36 -8.14 -30.34
C THR A 67 -3.85 -6.71 -30.14
N GLU A 68 -4.75 -5.74 -29.98
CA GLU A 68 -4.38 -4.35 -29.72
C GLU A 68 -3.64 -4.21 -28.39
N LYS A 69 -4.13 -4.83 -27.31
CA LYS A 69 -3.44 -4.86 -26.01
C LYS A 69 -2.05 -5.50 -26.10
N ALA A 70 -1.93 -6.61 -26.83
CA ALA A 70 -0.66 -7.30 -27.00
C ALA A 70 0.36 -6.44 -27.76
N ARG A 71 -0.09 -5.71 -28.79
CA ARG A 71 0.75 -4.76 -29.53
C ARG A 71 1.15 -3.56 -28.68
N GLN A 72 0.23 -3.02 -27.88
CA GLN A 72 0.52 -1.93 -26.94
C GLN A 72 1.59 -2.36 -25.92
N ALA A 73 1.48 -3.56 -25.36
CA ALA A 73 2.49 -4.07 -24.42
C ALA A 73 3.90 -4.19 -25.05
N ILE A 74 4.00 -4.53 -26.35
CA ILE A 74 5.29 -4.55 -27.06
C ILE A 74 5.78 -3.12 -27.36
N ASP A 75 4.89 -2.22 -27.77
CA ASP A 75 5.21 -0.81 -28.07
C ASP A 75 5.68 -0.04 -26.82
N GLU A 76 5.06 -0.30 -25.66
CA GLU A 76 5.49 0.21 -24.35
C GLU A 76 6.93 -0.19 -24.03
N LEU A 77 7.33 -1.42 -24.38
CA LEU A 77 8.71 -1.88 -24.19
C LEU A 77 9.70 -1.20 -25.14
N GLN A 78 9.28 -0.89 -26.37
CA GLN A 78 10.12 -0.20 -27.35
C GLN A 78 10.30 1.28 -27.04
N THR A 79 9.46 1.85 -26.18
CA THR A 79 9.42 3.29 -25.91
C THR A 79 9.71 3.66 -24.45
N LEU A 80 10.21 2.72 -23.64
CA LEU A 80 10.47 2.90 -22.20
C LEU A 80 11.25 4.18 -21.89
N LEU A 81 12.33 4.47 -22.63
CA LEU A 81 13.16 5.66 -22.42
C LEU A 81 12.51 6.92 -23.00
N SER A 82 12.00 6.85 -24.24
CA SER A 82 11.39 8.01 -24.90
C SER A 82 10.14 8.51 -24.17
N ALA A 83 9.37 7.60 -23.56
CA ALA A 83 8.14 7.90 -22.84
C ALA A 83 8.34 8.85 -21.65
N VAL A 84 9.58 8.96 -21.14
CA VAL A 84 9.87 9.80 -19.98
C VAL A 84 10.60 11.10 -20.29
N LEU A 85 11.05 11.33 -21.53
CA LEU A 85 11.88 12.48 -21.87
C LEU A 85 11.22 13.84 -21.61
N ASP A 86 9.88 13.92 -21.78
CA ASP A 86 9.10 15.15 -21.59
C ASP A 86 8.45 15.24 -20.19
N ILE A 87 8.76 14.31 -19.29
CA ILE A 87 8.20 14.27 -17.94
C ILE A 87 9.06 15.09 -16.98
N LYS A 88 8.43 15.81 -16.05
CA LYS A 88 9.13 16.44 -14.94
C LYS A 88 9.52 15.38 -13.91
N HIS A 89 10.81 15.11 -13.80
CA HIS A 89 11.35 14.09 -12.88
C HIS A 89 11.56 14.57 -11.45
N ALA A 90 11.71 15.88 -11.24
CA ALA A 90 11.89 16.42 -9.90
C ALA A 90 10.65 16.15 -9.03
N ILE A 91 10.88 15.58 -7.84
CA ILE A 91 9.80 15.24 -6.92
C ILE A 91 9.11 16.52 -6.45
N ASP A 92 7.80 16.56 -6.61
CA ASP A 92 6.97 17.59 -5.99
C ASP A 92 6.70 17.22 -4.54
N TRP A 93 7.45 17.82 -3.62
CA TRP A 93 7.32 17.62 -2.18
C TRP A 93 5.91 17.88 -1.66
N GLU A 94 5.14 18.77 -2.29
CA GLU A 94 3.77 19.04 -1.86
C GLU A 94 2.82 17.89 -2.22
N SER A 95 3.13 17.11 -3.27
CA SER A 95 2.37 15.92 -3.64
C SER A 95 2.54 14.74 -2.66
N LEU A 96 3.58 14.79 -1.82
CA LEU A 96 3.83 13.78 -0.79
C LEU A 96 3.06 14.05 0.52
N LYS A 97 2.49 15.25 0.67
CA LYS A 97 1.78 15.65 1.90
C LYS A 97 0.33 15.19 1.91
N GLU A 98 -0.15 14.72 3.05
CA GLU A 98 -1.56 14.43 3.29
C GLU A 98 -2.36 15.74 3.40
N ARG A 99 -3.47 15.85 2.69
CA ARG A 99 -4.39 17.01 2.77
C ARG A 99 -5.87 16.58 2.87
N PRO A 100 -6.25 15.78 3.88
CA PRO A 100 -7.64 15.39 4.05
C PRO A 100 -8.50 16.60 4.44
N ALA A 101 -9.73 16.65 3.94
CA ALA A 101 -10.69 17.66 4.31
C ALA A 101 -11.27 17.36 5.70
N PHE A 102 -11.46 18.39 6.52
CA PHE A 102 -12.23 18.28 7.75
C PHE A 102 -13.72 18.21 7.41
N LEU A 103 -14.36 17.06 7.66
CA LEU A 103 -15.71 16.77 7.19
C LEU A 103 -16.82 17.24 8.14
N ASN A 104 -16.49 17.64 9.37
CA ASN A 104 -17.51 18.07 10.33
C ASN A 104 -18.08 19.43 9.92
N GLU A 105 -19.41 19.52 9.93
CA GLU A 105 -20.13 20.76 9.65
C GLU A 105 -20.04 21.74 10.83
N PRO A 106 -19.94 23.05 10.58
CA PRO A 106 -19.96 24.04 11.66
C PRO A 106 -21.33 24.07 12.35
N PRO A 107 -21.37 24.25 13.68
CA PRO A 107 -22.63 24.38 14.42
C PRO A 107 -23.51 25.50 13.86
N LYS A 108 -24.82 25.24 13.79
CA LYS A 108 -25.80 26.21 13.28
C LYS A 108 -26.22 27.16 14.40
N ARG A 109 -26.19 28.46 14.12
CA ARG A 109 -26.62 29.47 15.08
C ARG A 109 -28.12 29.31 15.40
N PRO A 110 -28.52 29.24 16.67
CA PRO A 110 -29.92 29.07 17.04
C PRO A 110 -30.74 30.33 16.75
N GLU A 111 -32.02 30.14 16.40
CA GLU A 111 -32.98 31.22 16.29
C GLU A 111 -33.49 31.61 17.68
N LEU A 112 -33.37 32.89 18.04
CA LEU A 112 -33.81 33.39 19.34
C LEU A 112 -35.34 33.53 19.37
N LEU A 113 -35.95 33.06 20.46
CA LEU A 113 -37.38 33.19 20.71
C LEU A 113 -37.74 34.68 20.86
N GLY A 114 -38.76 35.12 20.12
CA GLY A 114 -39.30 36.47 20.23
C GLY A 114 -40.03 36.70 21.56
N PHE A 115 -40.07 37.95 22.02
CA PHE A 115 -40.78 38.31 23.24
C PHE A 115 -42.25 38.64 22.97
N PRO A 116 -43.18 38.21 23.84
CA PRO A 116 -44.58 38.62 23.74
C PRO A 116 -44.70 40.14 23.93
N ARG A 117 -45.69 40.75 23.27
CA ARG A 117 -45.99 42.19 23.43
C ARG A 117 -46.32 42.51 24.88
N GLU A 118 -45.73 43.58 25.39
CA GLU A 118 -46.01 44.10 26.73
C GLU A 118 -47.47 44.54 26.86
N PRO A 119 -48.21 44.07 27.89
CA PRO A 119 -49.58 44.49 28.12
C PRO A 119 -49.62 45.98 28.47
N LYS A 120 -50.48 46.74 27.81
CA LYS A 120 -50.66 48.17 28.06
C LYS A 120 -51.93 48.42 28.87
N PRO A 121 -51.96 49.44 29.74
CA PRO A 121 -53.19 49.81 30.47
C PRO A 121 -54.37 50.14 29.54
N SER A 122 -54.10 50.56 28.30
CA SER A 122 -55.07 50.88 27.26
C SER A 122 -55.50 49.68 26.40
N ASP A 123 -55.08 48.45 26.72
CA ASP A 123 -55.53 47.29 25.96
C ASP A 123 -57.00 46.97 26.32
N VAL A 124 -57.81 46.65 25.32
CA VAL A 124 -59.27 46.39 25.44
C VAL A 124 -59.62 45.34 26.50
N LEU A 125 -58.67 44.45 26.82
CA LEU A 125 -58.79 43.42 27.86
C LEU A 125 -58.79 43.99 29.30
N PHE A 126 -58.25 45.20 29.49
CA PHE A 126 -58.10 45.87 30.79
C PHE A 126 -58.92 47.16 30.88
N GLU A 127 -59.74 47.47 29.88
CA GLU A 127 -60.72 48.56 29.95
C GLU A 127 -61.93 48.14 30.81
N ALA A 128 -62.30 49.00 31.76
CA ALA A 128 -63.50 48.79 32.57
C ALA A 128 -64.75 49.07 31.72
N LYS A 129 -65.53 48.03 31.42
CA LYS A 129 -66.84 48.17 30.76
C LYS A 129 -67.86 48.75 31.74
N LEU A 130 -67.96 50.08 31.76
CA LEU A 130 -68.91 50.84 32.57
C LEU A 130 -70.25 50.99 31.82
N GLY A 131 -71.34 50.56 32.44
CA GLY A 131 -72.70 50.77 31.94
C GLY A 131 -73.33 52.06 32.48
N LEU A 132 -74.52 52.42 31.99
CA LEU A 132 -75.24 53.64 32.38
C LEU A 132 -75.49 53.75 33.90
N LEU A 133 -75.68 52.62 34.59
CA LEU A 133 -75.87 52.56 36.05
C LEU A 133 -74.57 52.73 36.84
N ASP A 134 -73.41 52.50 36.23
CA ASP A 134 -72.10 52.62 36.91
C ASP A 134 -71.63 54.09 36.99
N MET A 135 -72.15 54.99 36.15
CA MET A 135 -71.88 56.44 36.25
C MET A 135 -72.63 57.11 37.41
N VAL A 136 -73.72 56.50 37.89
CA VAL A 136 -74.57 57.06 38.96
C VAL A 136 -74.18 56.50 40.34
N PHE A 137 -73.60 55.29 40.40
CA PHE A 137 -73.13 54.66 41.63
C PHE A 137 -71.61 54.49 41.64
N SER A 138 -70.90 55.48 42.18
CA SER A 138 -69.42 55.57 42.19
C SER A 138 -68.74 54.30 42.73
N THR A 139 -69.31 53.66 43.74
CA THR A 139 -68.75 52.45 44.39
C THR A 139 -68.71 51.21 43.46
N ARG A 140 -69.64 51.08 42.51
CA ARG A 140 -69.64 49.98 41.52
C ARG A 140 -68.65 50.23 40.39
N ALA A 141 -68.52 51.49 39.95
CA ALA A 141 -67.48 51.90 38.99
C ALA A 141 -66.07 51.72 39.58
N GLU A 142 -65.86 52.12 40.84
CA GLU A 142 -64.61 51.91 41.57
C GLU A 142 -64.24 50.42 41.66
N LYS A 143 -65.20 49.55 41.97
CA LYS A 143 -64.96 48.10 42.02
C LYS A 143 -64.58 47.52 40.66
N LYS A 144 -65.27 47.90 39.58
CA LYS A 144 -64.94 47.45 38.20
C LYS A 144 -63.59 47.98 37.73
N ASN A 145 -63.25 49.23 38.07
CA ASN A 145 -61.94 49.82 37.80
C ASN A 145 -60.83 49.13 38.60
N ALA A 146 -61.08 48.78 39.86
CA ALA A 146 -60.13 48.04 40.71
C ALA A 146 -59.91 46.62 40.18
N GLU A 147 -60.96 45.92 39.74
CA GLU A 147 -60.86 44.60 39.11
C GLU A 147 -60.09 44.65 37.78
N ALA A 148 -60.32 45.66 36.96
CA ALA A 148 -59.59 45.89 35.71
C ALA A 148 -58.10 46.17 35.96
N LYS A 149 -57.79 47.00 36.96
CA LYS A 149 -56.41 47.27 37.42
C LYS A 149 -55.72 46.02 37.96
N ALA A 150 -56.42 45.20 38.76
CA ALA A 150 -55.88 43.95 39.27
C ALA A 150 -55.59 42.93 38.14
N LYS A 151 -56.48 42.83 37.14
CA LYS A 151 -56.26 42.01 35.93
C LYS A 151 -55.04 42.47 35.14
N TYR A 152 -54.87 43.78 34.97
CA TYR A 152 -53.69 44.35 34.33
C TYR A 152 -52.40 44.05 35.11
N GLU A 153 -52.40 44.24 36.43
CA GLU A 153 -51.25 43.94 37.28
C GLU A 153 -50.87 42.46 37.23
N MET A 154 -51.84 41.55 37.27
CA MET A 154 -51.63 40.11 37.10
C MET A 154 -51.10 39.77 35.69
N ALA A 155 -51.63 40.39 34.64
CA ALA A 155 -51.15 40.19 33.27
C ALA A 155 -49.72 40.69 33.09
N ARG A 156 -49.37 41.84 33.69
CA ARG A 156 -48.00 42.39 33.68
C ARG A 156 -47.02 41.49 34.41
N VAL A 157 -47.39 40.96 35.58
CA VAL A 157 -46.56 39.99 36.33
C VAL A 157 -46.38 38.70 35.55
N THR A 158 -47.45 38.19 34.91
CA THR A 158 -47.40 36.98 34.08
C THR A 158 -46.54 37.18 32.84
N TRP A 159 -46.67 38.33 32.17
CA TRP A 159 -45.82 38.73 31.05
C TRP A 159 -44.35 38.82 31.47
N GLY A 160 -44.05 39.48 32.60
CA GLY A 160 -42.68 39.60 33.11
C GLY A 160 -42.04 38.23 33.37
N LYS A 161 -42.78 37.30 33.98
CA LYS A 161 -42.34 35.90 34.16
C LYS A 161 -42.13 35.17 32.84
N ALA A 162 -42.99 35.40 31.85
CA ALA A 162 -42.88 34.79 30.52
C ALA A 162 -41.66 35.32 29.76
N VAL A 163 -41.43 36.63 29.76
CA VAL A 163 -40.26 37.27 29.16
C VAL A 163 -38.97 36.78 29.81
N GLU A 164 -38.93 36.68 31.13
CA GLU A 164 -37.73 36.22 31.83
C GLU A 164 -37.40 34.76 31.51
N ARG A 165 -38.42 33.89 31.43
CA ARG A 165 -38.24 32.50 30.95
C ARG A 165 -37.69 32.45 29.53
N LEU A 166 -38.21 33.28 28.62
CA LEU A 166 -37.73 33.33 27.22
C LEU A 166 -36.31 33.90 27.12
N ARG A 167 -35.97 34.90 27.94
CA ARG A 167 -34.60 35.42 28.03
C ARG A 167 -33.64 34.34 28.51
N GLN A 168 -34.02 33.61 29.55
CA GLN A 168 -33.21 32.52 30.08
C GLN A 168 -33.03 31.41 29.04
N ALA A 169 -34.10 30.99 28.36
CA ALA A 169 -34.03 30.00 27.28
C ALA A 169 -33.15 30.45 26.10
N ASN A 170 -33.27 31.71 25.68
CA ASN A 170 -32.41 32.29 24.63
C ASN A 170 -30.94 32.35 25.06
N LYS A 171 -30.67 32.68 26.34
CA LYS A 171 -29.32 32.70 26.91
C LYS A 171 -28.71 31.30 26.95
N GLU A 172 -29.47 30.31 27.42
CA GLU A 172 -29.05 28.91 27.45
C GLU A 172 -28.78 28.38 26.04
N SER A 173 -29.66 28.67 25.08
CA SER A 173 -29.47 28.26 23.68
C SER A 173 -28.22 28.89 23.05
N MET A 174 -27.96 30.17 23.29
CA MET A 174 -26.72 30.82 22.85
C MET A 174 -25.48 30.25 23.52
N GLN A 175 -25.55 29.94 24.83
CA GLN A 175 -24.43 29.37 25.56
C GLN A 175 -24.09 27.95 25.07
N THR A 176 -25.10 27.13 24.77
CA THR A 176 -24.89 25.82 24.13
C THR A 176 -24.23 25.99 22.76
N TYR A 177 -24.70 26.92 21.93
CA TYR A 177 -24.10 27.21 20.63
C TYR A 177 -22.63 27.67 20.75
N GLU A 178 -22.31 28.56 21.70
CA GLU A 178 -20.93 29.00 21.95
C GLU A 178 -20.02 27.83 22.37
N ASN A 179 -20.52 26.93 23.21
CA ASN A 179 -19.80 25.72 23.61
C ASN A 179 -19.58 24.76 22.42
N GLU A 180 -20.60 24.55 21.59
CA GLU A 180 -20.51 23.73 20.38
C GLU A 180 -19.51 24.31 19.37
N VAL A 181 -19.51 25.63 19.17
CA VAL A 181 -18.54 26.33 18.31
C VAL A 181 -17.12 26.21 18.87
N ALA A 182 -16.95 26.36 20.18
CA ALA A 182 -15.65 26.18 20.82
C ALA A 182 -15.13 24.74 20.66
N ALA A 183 -16.00 23.74 20.88
CA ALA A 183 -15.66 22.33 20.69
C ALA A 183 -15.30 22.02 19.22
N TYR A 184 -16.09 22.51 18.27
CA TYR A 184 -15.83 22.39 16.84
C TYR A 184 -14.47 22.98 16.44
N ASN A 185 -14.17 24.19 16.91
CA ASN A 185 -12.90 24.85 16.60
C ASN A 185 -11.70 24.11 17.22
N ALA A 186 -11.85 23.59 18.44
CA ALA A 186 -10.81 22.79 19.09
C ALA A 186 -10.56 21.47 18.35
N GLU A 187 -11.62 20.80 17.90
CA GLU A 187 -11.51 19.57 17.11
C GLU A 187 -10.85 19.85 15.74
N LYS A 188 -11.29 20.91 15.05
CA LYS A 188 -10.69 21.33 13.78
C LYS A 188 -9.20 21.66 13.94
N GLN A 189 -8.83 22.40 14.99
CA GLN A 189 -7.44 22.72 15.27
C GLN A 189 -6.61 21.47 15.56
N ALA A 190 -7.11 20.55 16.41
CA ALA A 190 -6.43 19.30 16.70
C ALA A 190 -6.23 18.43 15.44
N PHE A 191 -7.22 18.43 14.54
CA PHE A 191 -7.14 17.77 13.23
C PHE A 191 -6.04 18.41 12.35
N GLU A 192 -6.03 19.74 12.23
CA GLU A 192 -5.01 20.47 11.47
C GLU A 192 -3.59 20.26 12.04
N GLU A 193 -3.43 20.28 13.37
CA GLU A 193 -2.17 19.99 14.06
C GLU A 193 -1.69 18.56 13.83
N THR A 194 -2.61 17.59 13.84
CA THR A 194 -2.28 16.18 13.54
C THR A 194 -1.77 16.03 12.11
N ILE A 195 -2.42 16.67 11.13
CA ILE A 195 -1.98 16.66 9.73
C ILE A 195 -0.63 17.37 9.58
N ALA A 196 -0.45 18.53 10.22
CA ALA A 196 0.80 19.26 10.20
C ALA A 196 1.95 18.42 10.77
N SER A 197 1.72 17.70 11.88
CA SER A 197 2.70 16.80 12.49
C SER A 197 3.07 15.63 11.57
N LYS A 198 2.09 14.99 10.92
CA LYS A 198 2.35 13.94 9.93
C LYS A 198 3.16 14.46 8.72
N ASN A 199 2.82 15.65 8.22
CA ASN A 199 3.49 16.26 7.08
C ASN A 199 4.86 16.87 7.44
N ALA A 200 5.15 17.10 8.72
CA ALA A 200 6.41 17.67 9.17
C ALA A 200 7.62 16.82 8.74
N GLY A 201 7.47 15.49 8.71
CA GLY A 201 8.51 14.59 8.23
C GLY A 201 8.89 14.84 6.76
N VAL A 202 7.91 15.13 5.90
CA VAL A 202 8.16 15.48 4.49
C VAL A 202 8.91 16.81 4.38
N ASP A 203 8.52 17.80 5.18
CA ASP A 203 9.19 19.10 5.20
C ASP A 203 10.61 19.02 5.75
N GLU A 204 10.86 18.16 6.74
CA GLU A 204 12.19 17.89 7.27
C GLU A 204 13.07 17.18 6.24
N GLN A 205 12.56 16.13 5.58
CA GLN A 205 13.28 15.44 4.52
C GLN A 205 13.62 16.39 3.35
N ARG A 206 12.68 17.28 2.98
CA ARG A 206 12.93 18.33 1.99
C ARG A 206 14.07 19.25 2.41
N LYS A 207 14.10 19.71 3.66
CA LYS A 207 15.19 20.57 4.16
C LYS A 207 16.54 19.85 4.12
N ARG A 208 16.59 18.60 4.59
CA ARG A 208 17.81 17.77 4.57
C ARG A 208 18.31 17.54 3.14
N TYR A 209 17.40 17.31 2.19
CA TYR A 209 17.72 17.21 0.76
C TYR A 209 18.30 18.51 0.23
N LEU A 210 17.66 19.65 0.47
CA LEU A 210 18.16 20.97 0.04
C LEU A 210 19.55 21.30 0.62
N ASN A 211 19.84 20.81 1.83
CA ASN A 211 21.15 20.94 2.48
C ASN A 211 22.20 19.92 1.99
N LYS A 212 21.85 19.05 1.02
CA LYS A 212 22.73 18.01 0.46
C LYS A 212 23.23 17.01 1.49
N GLU A 213 22.42 16.71 2.50
CA GLU A 213 22.73 15.63 3.43
C GLU A 213 22.77 14.28 2.71
N ILE A 214 23.79 13.47 3.01
CA ILE A 214 24.06 12.19 2.32
C ILE A 214 22.82 11.29 2.33
N SER A 215 22.19 11.16 3.49
CA SER A 215 20.98 10.36 3.69
C SER A 215 19.78 10.86 2.90
N ALA A 216 19.59 12.17 2.87
CA ALA A 216 18.47 12.75 2.14
C ALA A 216 18.66 12.66 0.61
N ILE A 217 19.90 12.70 0.10
CA ILE A 217 20.19 12.48 -1.32
C ILE A 217 19.92 11.02 -1.69
N HIS A 218 20.38 10.08 -0.85
CA HIS A 218 20.09 8.66 -1.00
C HIS A 218 18.57 8.42 -1.08
N ASP A 219 17.81 8.88 -0.07
CA ASP A 219 16.36 8.67 0.01
C ASP A 219 15.62 9.35 -1.15
N TYR A 220 16.09 10.52 -1.59
CA TYR A 220 15.52 11.21 -2.75
C TYR A 220 15.71 10.39 -4.03
N CYS A 221 16.91 9.86 -4.27
CA CYS A 221 17.20 9.05 -5.45
C CYS A 221 16.40 7.73 -5.43
N ASP A 222 16.26 7.10 -4.26
CA ASP A 222 15.40 5.92 -4.07
C ASP A 222 13.92 6.24 -4.39
N LEU A 223 13.43 7.37 -3.89
CA LEU A 223 12.07 7.84 -4.17
C LEU A 223 11.85 8.16 -5.67
N VAL A 224 12.88 8.66 -6.38
CA VAL A 224 12.80 8.87 -7.83
C VAL A 224 12.61 7.55 -8.56
N LEU A 225 13.43 6.53 -8.26
CA LEU A 225 13.34 5.22 -8.91
C LEU A 225 12.04 4.48 -8.58
N SER A 226 11.53 4.60 -7.34
CA SER A 226 10.26 3.97 -6.94
C SER A 226 9.02 4.53 -7.64
N ARG A 227 9.09 5.78 -8.13
CA ARG A 227 8.02 6.40 -8.92
C ARG A 227 8.10 6.07 -10.40
N SER A 228 9.20 5.47 -10.88
CA SER A 228 9.35 5.06 -12.27
C SER A 228 8.34 3.96 -12.61
N GLN A 229 7.60 4.18 -13.71
CA GLN A 229 6.59 3.24 -14.19
C GLN A 229 7.21 2.27 -15.21
N TYR A 230 7.04 0.98 -14.94
CA TYR A 230 7.46 -0.15 -15.77
C TYR A 230 6.31 -1.16 -15.83
N PRO A 231 6.28 -2.05 -16.84
CA PRO A 231 5.31 -3.13 -16.91
C PRO A 231 5.28 -3.96 -15.62
N ASP A 232 4.10 -4.45 -15.22
CA ASP A 232 3.91 -5.17 -13.96
C ASP A 232 4.76 -6.45 -13.84
N SER A 233 5.18 -7.03 -14.97
CA SER A 233 6.05 -8.20 -14.99
C SER A 233 7.52 -7.91 -14.63
N PHE A 234 7.91 -6.63 -14.54
CA PHE A 234 9.29 -6.25 -14.29
C PHE A 234 9.57 -6.16 -12.78
N PRO A 235 10.73 -6.65 -12.32
CA PRO A 235 11.16 -6.46 -10.94
C PRO A 235 11.36 -4.97 -10.64
N LYS A 236 10.94 -4.55 -9.45
CA LYS A 236 11.16 -3.20 -8.90
C LYS A 236 11.99 -3.31 -7.63
N GLU A 237 13.19 -3.85 -7.80
CA GLU A 237 14.14 -4.08 -6.72
C GLU A 237 15.49 -3.50 -7.14
N TRP A 238 16.08 -2.68 -6.28
CA TRP A 238 17.42 -2.14 -6.45
C TRP A 238 18.07 -1.92 -5.08
N ALA A 239 19.40 -1.87 -5.08
CA ALA A 239 20.19 -1.29 -4.01
C ALA A 239 20.85 -0.01 -4.52
N ILE A 240 20.93 1.02 -3.69
CA ILE A 240 21.46 2.33 -4.08
C ILE A 240 22.41 2.87 -3.00
N GLU A 241 23.47 3.55 -3.42
CA GLU A 241 24.44 4.19 -2.52
C GLU A 241 24.88 5.53 -3.10
N TYR A 242 24.91 6.54 -2.25
CA TYR A 242 25.42 7.86 -2.61
C TYR A 242 26.78 8.12 -1.93
N GLN A 243 27.80 8.31 -2.77
CA GLN A 243 29.17 8.64 -2.34
C GLN A 243 29.38 10.14 -2.38
N ALA A 244 29.50 10.77 -1.21
CA ALA A 244 29.51 12.23 -1.09
C ALA A 244 30.79 12.89 -1.61
N GLU A 245 31.94 12.22 -1.45
CA GLU A 245 33.25 12.73 -1.86
C GLU A 245 33.36 12.87 -3.38
N SER A 246 32.82 11.89 -4.11
CA SER A 246 32.77 11.84 -5.57
C SER A 246 31.43 12.35 -6.14
N LYS A 247 30.46 12.65 -5.28
CA LYS A 247 29.06 12.96 -5.63
C LYS A 247 28.47 11.97 -6.64
N THR A 248 28.76 10.70 -6.42
CA THR A 248 28.37 9.62 -7.33
C THR A 248 27.24 8.82 -6.71
N ILE A 249 26.17 8.60 -7.47
CA ILE A 249 25.11 7.65 -7.11
C ILE A 249 25.38 6.31 -7.79
N ILE A 250 25.39 5.21 -7.06
CA ILE A 250 25.61 3.86 -7.59
C ILE A 250 24.35 3.04 -7.37
N ILE A 251 23.89 2.31 -8.39
CA ILE A 251 22.65 1.55 -8.37
C ILE A 251 22.93 0.12 -8.83
N ASP A 252 22.63 -0.87 -7.99
CA ASP A 252 22.52 -2.27 -8.38
C ASP A 252 21.04 -2.58 -8.63
N TYR A 253 20.62 -2.58 -9.90
CA TYR A 253 19.22 -2.71 -10.30
C TYR A 253 18.91 -4.14 -10.77
N LYS A 254 17.88 -4.77 -10.21
CA LYS A 254 17.40 -6.09 -10.67
C LYS A 254 16.65 -5.92 -11.99
N LEU A 255 17.15 -6.51 -13.06
CA LEU A 255 16.58 -6.45 -14.40
C LEU A 255 15.61 -7.62 -14.64
N PRO A 256 14.60 -7.45 -15.53
CA PRO A 256 13.69 -8.53 -15.89
C PRO A 256 14.44 -9.65 -16.62
N ASN A 257 13.94 -10.88 -16.50
CA ASN A 257 14.36 -12.01 -17.31
C ASN A 257 13.62 -11.99 -18.67
N ILE A 258 14.22 -12.57 -19.71
CA ILE A 258 13.62 -12.65 -21.06
C ILE A 258 12.27 -13.38 -21.08
N ASP A 259 12.01 -14.26 -20.11
CA ASP A 259 10.74 -14.97 -19.95
C ASP A 259 9.62 -14.10 -19.37
N GLN A 260 9.94 -12.93 -18.79
CA GLN A 260 8.98 -11.97 -18.25
C GLN A 260 8.47 -10.96 -19.29
N LEU A 261 9.03 -10.97 -20.51
CA LEU A 261 8.59 -10.09 -21.58
C LEU A 261 7.29 -10.59 -22.24
N PRO A 262 6.34 -9.71 -22.58
CA PRO A 262 5.18 -10.06 -23.39
C PRO A 262 5.64 -10.56 -24.77
N ARG A 263 5.15 -11.73 -25.16
CA ARG A 263 5.50 -12.38 -26.44
C ARG A 263 4.35 -12.45 -27.43
N ILE A 264 3.11 -12.18 -27.00
CA ILE A 264 1.93 -12.28 -27.85
C ILE A 264 1.98 -11.14 -28.88
N LYS A 265 1.85 -11.49 -30.16
CA LYS A 265 1.83 -10.55 -31.29
C LYS A 265 0.42 -10.33 -31.83
N GLU A 266 -0.38 -11.40 -31.83
CA GLU A 266 -1.72 -11.41 -32.42
C GLU A 266 -2.57 -12.52 -31.81
N VAL A 267 -3.85 -12.24 -31.60
CA VAL A 267 -4.87 -13.20 -31.19
C VAL A 267 -5.92 -13.29 -32.29
N LYS A 268 -6.20 -14.51 -32.77
CA LYS A 268 -7.24 -14.76 -33.78
C LYS A 268 -8.28 -15.74 -33.27
N TYR A 269 -9.55 -15.39 -33.41
CA TYR A 269 -10.64 -16.32 -33.14
C TYR A 269 -10.84 -17.30 -34.32
N ILE A 270 -10.70 -18.59 -34.05
CA ILE A 270 -10.84 -19.66 -35.04
C ILE A 270 -12.25 -20.26 -34.94
N LYS A 271 -13.17 -19.74 -35.77
CA LYS A 271 -14.59 -20.15 -35.78
C LYS A 271 -14.82 -21.65 -35.90
N ALA A 272 -13.97 -22.36 -36.64
CA ALA A 272 -14.12 -23.80 -36.87
C ALA A 272 -13.89 -24.66 -35.60
N ARG A 273 -13.12 -24.13 -34.65
CA ARG A 273 -12.72 -24.84 -33.41
C ARG A 273 -13.25 -24.15 -32.15
N ASP A 274 -13.88 -22.99 -32.30
CA ASP A 274 -14.33 -22.14 -31.19
C ASP A 274 -13.21 -21.84 -30.18
N GLU A 275 -12.03 -21.47 -30.68
CA GLU A 275 -10.83 -21.20 -29.87
C GLU A 275 -10.15 -19.88 -30.26
N PHE A 276 -9.53 -19.23 -29.28
CA PHE A 276 -8.60 -18.13 -29.53
C PHE A 276 -7.20 -18.70 -29.76
N LYS A 277 -6.62 -18.37 -30.91
CA LYS A 277 -5.27 -18.77 -31.29
C LYS A 277 -4.33 -17.58 -31.16
N GLU A 278 -3.37 -17.69 -30.27
CA GLU A 278 -2.29 -16.73 -30.10
C GLU A 278 -1.14 -17.01 -31.07
N THR A 279 -0.57 -15.95 -31.61
CA THR A 279 0.68 -15.98 -32.37
C THR A 279 1.70 -15.15 -31.62
N GLN A 280 2.87 -15.73 -31.34
CA GLN A 280 3.94 -15.04 -30.63
C GLN A 280 4.94 -14.38 -31.60
N ILE A 281 5.68 -13.39 -31.12
CA ILE A 281 6.85 -12.84 -31.81
C ILE A 281 7.91 -13.92 -32.01
N GLY A 282 8.71 -13.80 -33.07
CA GLY A 282 9.78 -14.75 -33.34
C GLY A 282 10.90 -14.65 -32.29
N GLN A 283 11.67 -15.72 -32.10
CA GLN A 283 12.77 -15.72 -31.11
C GLN A 283 13.81 -14.62 -31.36
N ALA A 284 14.13 -14.34 -32.63
CA ALA A 284 15.08 -13.28 -32.98
C ALA A 284 14.53 -11.88 -32.63
N GLU A 285 13.23 -11.65 -32.84
CA GLU A 285 12.52 -10.41 -32.49
C GLU A 285 12.48 -10.25 -30.96
N CYS A 286 12.17 -11.31 -30.23
CA CYS A 286 12.19 -11.35 -28.77
C CYS A 286 13.59 -11.03 -28.19
N ASN A 287 14.65 -11.65 -28.72
CA ASN A 287 16.02 -11.39 -28.28
C ASN A 287 16.45 -9.94 -28.54
N ALA A 288 16.07 -9.38 -29.70
CA ALA A 288 16.37 -7.99 -30.03
C ALA A 288 15.63 -7.01 -29.12
N LEU A 289 14.34 -7.26 -28.88
CA LEU A 289 13.52 -6.47 -27.96
C LEU A 289 14.07 -6.52 -26.53
N TYR A 290 14.46 -7.71 -26.05
CA TYR A 290 15.05 -7.86 -24.73
C TYR A 290 16.35 -7.07 -24.58
N ASP A 291 17.28 -7.21 -25.52
CA ASP A 291 18.54 -6.45 -25.50
C ASP A 291 18.26 -4.95 -25.46
N ASP A 292 17.33 -4.46 -26.30
CA ASP A 292 16.95 -3.05 -26.36
C ASP A 292 16.32 -2.54 -25.05
N VAL A 293 15.38 -3.30 -24.48
CA VAL A 293 14.76 -3.01 -23.17
C VAL A 293 15.82 -2.81 -22.08
N LEU A 294 16.84 -3.68 -22.02
CA LEU A 294 17.87 -3.56 -20.99
C LEU A 294 18.74 -2.32 -21.16
N TYR A 295 19.09 -1.94 -22.40
CA TYR A 295 19.78 -0.68 -22.66
C TYR A 295 18.90 0.53 -22.29
N GLN A 296 17.61 0.49 -22.63
CA GLN A 296 16.66 1.54 -22.29
C GLN A 296 16.50 1.68 -20.77
N LEU A 297 16.35 0.59 -20.02
CA LEU A 297 16.24 0.61 -18.56
C LEU A 297 17.49 1.26 -17.93
N CYS A 298 18.68 0.82 -18.33
CA CYS A 298 19.94 1.37 -17.85
C CYS A 298 20.04 2.89 -18.07
N LEU A 299 19.78 3.34 -19.30
CA LEU A 299 19.85 4.77 -19.64
C LEU A 299 18.73 5.59 -19.00
N ARG A 300 17.52 5.02 -18.90
CA ARG A 300 16.36 5.67 -18.28
C ARG A 300 16.59 5.91 -16.81
N SER A 301 17.06 4.92 -16.05
CA SER A 301 17.32 5.10 -14.61
C SER A 301 18.32 6.23 -14.37
N VAL A 302 19.40 6.29 -15.15
CA VAL A 302 20.37 7.38 -15.06
C VAL A 302 19.77 8.73 -15.47
N PHE A 303 18.95 8.75 -16.54
CA PHE A 303 18.27 9.96 -17.00
C PHE A 303 17.33 10.52 -15.93
N GLU A 304 16.49 9.68 -15.33
CA GLU A 304 15.54 10.06 -14.28
C GLU A 304 16.27 10.66 -13.07
N LEU A 305 17.41 10.06 -12.66
CA LEU A 305 18.21 10.57 -11.54
C LEU A 305 18.88 11.91 -11.84
N PHE A 306 19.50 12.09 -13.01
CA PHE A 306 20.11 13.37 -13.35
C PHE A 306 19.10 14.50 -13.57
N ARG A 307 17.92 14.17 -14.13
CA ARG A 307 16.83 15.14 -14.39
C ARG A 307 16.04 15.49 -13.14
N SER A 308 15.97 14.59 -12.16
CA SER A 308 15.30 14.86 -10.88
C SER A 308 16.16 15.68 -9.92
N ASP A 309 17.48 15.67 -10.05
CA ASP A 309 18.39 16.45 -9.21
C ASP A 309 18.36 17.96 -9.57
N VAL A 310 17.59 18.72 -8.79
CA VAL A 310 17.42 20.18 -8.95
C VAL A 310 18.43 21.00 -8.15
N ILE A 311 19.20 20.37 -7.26
CA ILE A 311 20.15 21.05 -6.37
C ILE A 311 21.61 20.86 -6.80
N GLY A 312 21.87 20.03 -7.82
CA GLY A 312 23.22 19.68 -8.25
C GLY A 312 23.97 18.93 -7.16
N ALA A 313 23.34 17.91 -6.60
CA ALA A 313 23.93 16.99 -5.64
C ALA A 313 24.72 15.86 -6.31
N VAL A 314 24.27 15.39 -7.48
CA VAL A 314 24.82 14.21 -8.16
C VAL A 314 25.61 14.65 -9.40
N ASP A 315 26.92 14.42 -9.40
CA ASP A 315 27.83 14.76 -10.51
C ASP A 315 28.13 13.52 -11.40
N ALA A 316 27.88 12.31 -10.92
CA ALA A 316 28.02 11.07 -11.70
C ALA A 316 27.03 9.99 -11.25
N ALA A 317 26.70 9.07 -12.16
CA ALA A 317 25.84 7.93 -11.89
C ALA A 317 26.46 6.62 -12.40
N GLY A 318 26.49 5.62 -11.53
CA GLY A 318 26.83 4.23 -11.81
C GLY A 318 25.57 3.36 -11.78
N PHE A 319 25.38 2.53 -12.81
CA PHE A 319 24.28 1.59 -12.92
C PHE A 319 24.82 0.19 -13.19
N ASN A 320 24.37 -0.80 -12.42
CA ASN A 320 24.69 -2.21 -12.59
C ASN A 320 23.39 -3.00 -12.71
N GLY A 321 23.18 -3.62 -13.86
CA GLY A 321 22.01 -4.43 -14.14
C GLY A 321 22.24 -5.89 -13.78
N MET A 322 21.55 -6.34 -12.75
CA MET A 322 21.62 -7.69 -12.19
C MET A 322 20.48 -8.54 -12.73
N VAL A 323 20.78 -9.68 -13.35
CA VAL A 323 19.75 -10.66 -13.76
C VAL A 323 19.92 -11.93 -12.96
N THR A 324 18.80 -12.42 -12.42
CA THR A 324 18.71 -13.74 -11.80
C THR A 324 18.18 -14.73 -12.84
N ALA A 325 19.00 -15.73 -13.17
CA ALA A 325 18.65 -16.75 -14.13
C ALA A 325 19.16 -18.13 -13.70
N ILE A 326 18.54 -19.18 -14.24
CA ILE A 326 19.04 -20.54 -14.05
C ILE A 326 20.22 -20.75 -15.00
N ASP A 327 21.38 -21.03 -14.44
CA ASP A 327 22.52 -21.49 -15.21
C ASP A 327 22.20 -22.88 -15.78
N ARG A 328 22.04 -22.96 -17.11
CA ARG A 328 21.66 -24.21 -17.79
C ARG A 328 22.71 -25.31 -17.68
N SER A 329 23.94 -24.98 -17.32
CA SER A 329 25.02 -25.96 -17.13
C SER A 329 24.98 -26.63 -15.75
N THR A 330 24.50 -25.92 -14.72
CA THR A 330 24.46 -26.40 -13.33
C THR A 330 23.05 -26.64 -12.79
N GLY A 331 22.02 -26.09 -13.46
CA GLY A 331 20.63 -26.10 -12.99
C GLY A 331 20.37 -25.19 -11.79
N GLN A 332 21.36 -24.42 -11.32
CA GLN A 332 21.26 -23.56 -10.16
C GLN A 332 20.88 -22.13 -10.56
N THR A 333 20.18 -21.44 -9.67
CA THR A 333 19.87 -20.02 -9.83
C THR A 333 21.11 -19.19 -9.52
N VAL A 334 21.55 -18.38 -10.48
CA VAL A 334 22.70 -17.47 -10.36
C VAL A 334 22.23 -16.05 -10.62
N THR A 335 22.69 -15.11 -9.80
CA THR A 335 22.52 -13.67 -10.03
C THR A 335 23.82 -13.10 -10.56
N ALA A 336 23.78 -12.50 -11.74
CA ALA A 336 24.96 -11.94 -12.40
C ALA A 336 24.70 -10.51 -12.88
N CYS A 337 25.72 -9.65 -12.77
CA CYS A 337 25.73 -8.37 -13.46
C CYS A 337 25.96 -8.63 -14.95
N ILE A 338 25.10 -8.10 -15.83
CA ILE A 338 25.20 -8.32 -17.28
C ILE A 338 25.39 -7.03 -18.08
N ILE A 339 25.09 -5.89 -17.46
CA ILE A 339 25.24 -4.55 -18.01
C ILE A 339 25.69 -3.61 -16.90
N SER A 340 26.69 -2.79 -17.17
CA SER A 340 27.19 -1.79 -16.24
C SER A 340 27.52 -0.50 -16.99
N LEU A 341 27.15 0.64 -16.42
CA LEU A 341 27.38 1.97 -16.99
C LEU A 341 27.86 2.90 -15.89
N HIS A 342 28.84 3.72 -16.20
CA HIS A 342 29.20 4.88 -15.40
C HIS A 342 29.24 6.10 -16.31
N VAL A 343 28.54 7.16 -15.93
CA VAL A 343 28.46 8.38 -16.73
C VAL A 343 28.46 9.60 -15.82
N THR A 344 29.23 10.60 -16.23
CA THR A 344 29.28 11.90 -15.53
C THR A 344 28.17 12.82 -16.05
N ARG A 345 27.73 13.77 -15.22
CA ARG A 345 26.77 14.81 -15.62
C ARG A 345 27.24 15.59 -16.85
N ALA A 346 28.54 15.87 -16.95
CA ALA A 346 29.13 16.57 -18.08
C ALA A 346 29.08 15.78 -19.40
N GLU A 347 29.11 14.44 -19.35
CA GLU A 347 28.89 13.59 -20.53
C GLU A 347 27.40 13.50 -20.85
N PHE A 348 26.55 13.33 -19.83
CA PHE A 348 25.10 13.29 -19.94
C PHE A 348 24.52 14.52 -20.66
N GLU A 349 24.99 15.72 -20.30
CA GLU A 349 24.50 17.00 -20.83
C GLU A 349 24.88 17.22 -22.32
N LYS A 350 25.89 16.51 -22.83
CA LYS A 350 26.29 16.60 -24.24
C LYS A 350 25.39 15.78 -25.16
N LEU A 351 24.56 14.90 -24.62
CA LEU A 351 23.73 13.98 -25.40
C LEU A 351 22.41 14.65 -25.82
N ASN A 352 22.01 14.39 -27.06
CA ASN A 352 20.67 14.73 -27.54
C ASN A 352 19.71 13.54 -27.31
N TRP A 353 19.05 13.54 -26.16
CA TRP A 353 18.19 12.44 -25.70
C TRP A 353 16.99 12.12 -26.61
N TRP A 354 16.55 13.06 -27.46
CA TRP A 354 15.45 12.81 -28.41
C TRP A 354 15.87 12.06 -29.67
N GLN A 355 17.18 11.87 -29.90
CA GLN A 355 17.73 11.26 -31.12
C GLN A 355 18.70 10.11 -30.83
N ILE A 356 18.74 9.62 -29.59
CA ILE A 356 19.65 8.54 -29.22
C ILE A 356 19.06 7.17 -29.58
N ASP A 357 19.90 6.33 -30.17
CA ASP A 357 19.71 4.88 -30.17
C ASP A 357 20.27 4.33 -28.85
N PRO A 358 19.48 3.64 -28.00
CA PRO A 358 19.91 3.22 -26.66
C PRO A 358 21.20 2.41 -26.65
N LYS A 359 21.32 1.42 -27.55
CA LYS A 359 22.51 0.56 -27.65
C LYS A 359 23.75 1.34 -28.06
N THR A 360 23.65 2.18 -29.08
CA THR A 360 24.76 3.00 -29.57
C THR A 360 25.18 4.04 -28.55
N CYS A 361 24.22 4.68 -27.87
CA CYS A 361 24.46 5.62 -26.78
C CYS A 361 25.23 4.95 -25.63
N PHE A 362 24.74 3.79 -25.14
CA PHE A 362 25.40 3.01 -24.10
C PHE A 362 26.87 2.68 -24.46
N ARG A 363 27.13 2.26 -25.71
CA ARG A 363 28.49 1.97 -26.17
C ARG A 363 29.37 3.22 -26.26
N SER A 364 28.81 4.35 -26.70
CA SER A 364 29.55 5.62 -26.79
C SER A 364 29.96 6.15 -25.41
N LEU A 365 29.14 5.89 -24.38
CA LEU A 365 29.42 6.17 -22.97
C LEU A 365 30.35 5.13 -22.32
N LYS A 366 30.96 4.24 -23.12
CA LYS A 366 31.87 3.19 -22.66
C LYS A 366 31.23 2.21 -21.67
N GLY A 367 29.92 2.00 -21.77
CA GLY A 367 29.21 0.99 -20.99
C GLY A 367 29.77 -0.42 -21.23
N VAL A 368 29.83 -1.21 -20.16
CA VAL A 368 30.34 -2.58 -20.15
C VAL A 368 29.16 -3.55 -20.17
N GLY A 369 29.10 -4.41 -21.18
CA GLY A 369 28.06 -5.40 -21.33
C GLY A 369 28.36 -6.30 -22.51
N SER A 370 27.85 -7.54 -22.48
CA SER A 370 28.03 -8.48 -23.58
C SER A 370 27.44 -7.91 -24.88
N SER A 371 27.88 -8.42 -26.04
CA SER A 371 27.32 -8.00 -27.33
C SER A 371 25.85 -8.41 -27.53
N LYS A 372 25.39 -9.38 -26.72
CA LYS A 372 24.07 -10.02 -26.74
C LYS A 372 23.59 -10.24 -25.30
N LEU A 373 22.80 -9.32 -24.77
CA LEU A 373 22.44 -9.31 -23.35
C LEU A 373 21.50 -10.47 -22.96
N HIS A 374 20.69 -10.95 -23.90
CA HIS A 374 19.85 -12.15 -23.76
C HIS A 374 20.62 -13.45 -23.48
N VAL A 375 21.94 -13.48 -23.67
CA VAL A 375 22.78 -14.64 -23.31
C VAL A 375 23.13 -14.64 -21.81
N ILE A 376 22.96 -13.50 -21.12
CA ILE A 376 23.21 -13.35 -19.67
C ILE A 376 24.66 -13.71 -19.32
N THR A 377 25.62 -13.19 -20.10
CA THR A 377 27.04 -13.36 -19.80
C THR A 377 27.45 -12.42 -18.66
N PRO A 378 27.99 -12.93 -17.53
CA PRO A 378 28.42 -12.07 -16.43
C PRO A 378 29.52 -11.09 -16.86
N VAL A 379 29.41 -9.85 -16.39
CA VAL A 379 30.43 -8.80 -16.53
C VAL A 379 30.77 -8.24 -15.15
N ALA A 380 31.99 -7.74 -14.99
CA ALA A 380 32.38 -7.03 -13.77
C ALA A 380 31.71 -5.64 -13.74
N PRO A 381 31.06 -5.24 -12.63
CA PRO A 381 30.56 -3.88 -12.44
C PRO A 381 31.69 -2.84 -12.53
N ILE A 382 31.43 -1.72 -13.21
CA ILE A 382 32.39 -0.60 -13.33
C ILE A 382 32.60 0.08 -11.97
N LEU A 383 31.51 0.26 -11.22
CA LEU A 383 31.50 0.74 -9.85
C LEU A 383 30.74 -0.28 -9.01
N GLN A 384 31.22 -0.56 -7.81
CA GLN A 384 30.59 -1.49 -6.87
C GLN A 384 30.09 -0.73 -5.66
N LEU A 385 28.93 -1.14 -5.15
CA LEU A 385 28.45 -0.68 -3.86
C LEU A 385 29.47 -1.06 -2.78
N ASN A 386 29.87 -0.08 -1.98
CA ASN A 386 30.70 -0.30 -0.81
C ASN A 386 29.78 -0.78 0.32
N ARG A 387 29.53 -2.09 0.36
CA ARG A 387 28.70 -2.79 1.37
C ARG A 387 29.23 -2.70 2.81
N LYS A 388 30.22 -1.83 3.07
CA LYS A 388 30.86 -1.58 4.36
C LYS A 388 30.54 -0.20 4.96
N ASP A 389 29.79 0.67 4.26
CA ASP A 389 29.38 1.96 4.86
C ASP A 389 28.16 1.79 5.78
N SER A 390 28.44 1.94 7.08
CA SER A 390 27.53 1.83 8.23
C SER A 390 26.34 2.82 8.28
N ARG A 391 26.02 3.54 7.20
CA ARG A 391 25.03 4.64 7.23
C ARG A 391 23.74 4.41 6.44
N PHE A 392 23.65 3.36 5.61
CA PHE A 392 22.45 3.08 4.81
C PHE A 392 22.23 1.57 4.69
N VAL A 393 21.44 1.02 5.62
CA VAL A 393 20.93 -0.35 5.49
C VAL A 393 19.57 -0.27 4.81
N SER A 394 19.55 -0.46 3.49
CA SER A 394 18.35 -1.00 2.83
C SER A 394 18.04 -2.35 3.49
N ALA A 395 16.76 -2.66 3.66
CA ALA A 395 16.18 -3.64 4.59
C ALA A 395 16.65 -5.12 4.50
N HIS A 396 17.80 -5.47 3.93
CA HIS A 396 18.23 -6.86 3.68
C HIS A 396 19.74 -7.15 3.88
N ALA A 397 20.46 -6.40 4.72
CA ALA A 397 21.83 -6.81 5.07
C ALA A 397 22.16 -6.42 6.52
N VAL A 398 21.84 -7.30 7.47
CA VAL A 398 22.20 -7.11 8.87
C VAL A 398 23.47 -7.89 9.23
N ALA A 399 23.91 -8.89 8.45
CA ALA A 399 25.07 -9.68 8.86
C ALA A 399 26.44 -9.23 8.31
N ASP A 400 26.53 -8.25 7.40
CA ASP A 400 27.85 -7.80 6.90
C ASP A 400 28.58 -6.81 7.84
N SER A 401 27.98 -6.41 8.99
CA SER A 401 28.54 -5.37 9.87
C SER A 401 28.88 -5.80 11.30
N LEU A 402 29.35 -7.03 11.52
CA LEU A 402 29.92 -7.43 12.81
C LEU A 402 31.45 -7.42 12.73
N ASP A 403 32.04 -6.31 13.19
CA ASP A 403 33.45 -6.24 13.60
C ASP A 403 33.55 -6.55 15.10
N SER A 404 34.74 -6.97 15.53
CA SER A 404 35.15 -7.35 16.88
C SER A 404 34.87 -6.34 18.01
N SER A 405 34.38 -5.14 17.68
CA SER A 405 33.96 -4.08 18.59
C SER A 405 32.49 -4.21 19.06
N PHE A 406 31.65 -5.02 18.40
CA PHE A 406 30.21 -5.07 18.67
C PHE A 406 29.83 -6.11 19.74
N ASN A 407 29.22 -5.65 20.84
CA ASN A 407 28.78 -6.50 21.95
C ASN A 407 27.33 -6.96 21.77
N LEU A 408 27.12 -8.23 21.40
CA LEU A 408 25.77 -8.78 21.13
C LEU A 408 24.84 -8.73 22.34
N ALA A 409 25.37 -8.70 23.57
CA ALA A 409 24.54 -8.60 24.77
C ALA A 409 24.00 -7.18 25.01
N ALA A 410 24.50 -6.17 24.29
CA ALA A 410 24.12 -4.76 24.42
C ALA A 410 23.36 -4.20 23.19
N MET A 411 23.22 -4.99 22.11
CA MET A 411 22.50 -4.60 20.89
C MET A 411 20.98 -4.57 21.10
N ASP A 412 20.22 -3.90 20.24
CA ASP A 412 18.76 -3.87 20.35
C ASP A 412 18.15 -5.28 20.21
N TRP A 413 17.00 -5.51 20.84
CA TRP A 413 16.39 -6.85 20.89
C TRP A 413 15.84 -7.27 19.52
N GLU A 414 15.34 -6.32 18.72
CA GLU A 414 14.87 -6.56 17.36
C GLU A 414 16.06 -6.91 16.46
N GLU A 415 17.16 -6.15 16.57
CA GLU A 415 18.41 -6.40 15.84
C GLU A 415 19.00 -7.78 16.17
N PHE A 416 18.94 -8.19 17.43
CA PHE A 416 19.42 -9.51 17.86
C PHE A 416 18.60 -10.64 17.23
N GLU A 417 17.27 -10.52 17.22
CA GLU A 417 16.40 -11.49 16.53
C GLU A 417 16.71 -11.57 15.03
N HIS A 418 16.92 -10.42 14.38
CA HIS A 418 17.30 -10.36 12.98
C HIS A 418 18.65 -11.04 12.70
N LEU A 419 19.65 -10.82 13.54
CA LEU A 419 20.94 -11.50 13.43
C LEU A 419 20.80 -13.02 13.56
N ILE A 420 20.03 -13.50 14.53
CA ILE A 420 19.78 -14.94 14.69
C ILE A 420 19.11 -15.51 13.43
N ARG A 421 18.13 -14.82 12.86
CA ARG A 421 17.46 -15.26 11.62
C ARG A 421 18.47 -15.45 10.48
N GLU A 422 19.32 -14.46 10.24
CA GLU A 422 20.26 -14.46 9.11
C GLU A 422 21.36 -15.53 9.24
N VAL A 423 21.89 -15.71 10.45
CA VAL A 423 22.92 -16.71 10.72
C VAL A 423 22.37 -18.14 10.56
N PHE A 424 21.16 -18.39 11.06
CA PHE A 424 20.52 -19.69 10.88
C PHE A 424 20.06 -19.91 9.44
N GLU A 425 19.64 -18.87 8.72
CA GLU A 425 19.37 -18.96 7.29
C GLU A 425 20.64 -19.37 6.51
N SER A 426 21.79 -18.79 6.83
CA SER A 426 23.07 -19.16 6.23
C SER A 426 23.51 -20.58 6.61
N GLU A 427 23.33 -20.98 7.88
CA GLU A 427 23.63 -22.33 8.35
C GLU A 427 22.78 -23.39 7.63
N PHE A 428 21.47 -23.19 7.55
CA PHE A 428 20.57 -24.16 6.92
C PHE A 428 20.63 -24.13 5.39
N LYS A 429 20.91 -22.98 4.75
CA LYS A 429 21.19 -22.93 3.30
C LYS A 429 22.41 -23.77 2.93
N SER A 430 23.45 -23.78 3.77
CA SER A 430 24.66 -24.58 3.53
C SER A 430 24.40 -26.09 3.48
N THR A 431 23.31 -26.56 4.08
CA THR A 431 22.87 -27.96 4.08
C THR A 431 21.64 -28.21 3.18
N GLY A 432 21.20 -27.21 2.41
CA GLY A 432 20.07 -27.31 1.48
C GLY A 432 18.69 -27.06 2.10
N GLY A 433 18.61 -26.60 3.35
CA GLY A 433 17.36 -26.29 4.05
C GLY A 433 16.81 -24.90 3.80
N GLU A 434 15.48 -24.78 3.98
CA GLU A 434 14.71 -23.55 3.77
C GLU A 434 14.33 -22.96 5.13
N VAL A 435 14.70 -21.70 5.39
CA VAL A 435 14.26 -20.97 6.60
C VAL A 435 13.13 -20.04 6.22
N LYS A 436 11.98 -20.19 6.87
CA LYS A 436 10.80 -19.35 6.67
C LYS A 436 10.64 -18.40 7.85
N VAL A 437 10.54 -17.11 7.54
CA VAL A 437 10.33 -16.05 8.52
C VAL A 437 8.90 -16.11 9.04
N THR A 438 8.73 -16.18 10.36
CA THR A 438 7.43 -15.97 11.02
C THR A 438 7.29 -14.49 11.35
N GLN A 439 6.12 -13.90 11.08
CA GLN A 439 5.85 -12.51 11.49
C GLN A 439 5.85 -12.40 13.01
N ALA A 440 6.40 -11.29 13.50
CA ALA A 440 6.56 -11.02 14.93
C ALA A 440 5.24 -11.20 15.71
N SER A 441 5.35 -11.98 16.79
CA SER A 441 4.48 -11.94 17.98
C SER A 441 2.98 -12.24 17.80
N ARG A 442 2.63 -13.37 17.18
CA ARG A 442 1.32 -14.02 17.42
C ARG A 442 1.39 -15.51 17.79
N ASP A 443 2.51 -16.18 17.52
CA ASP A 443 2.67 -17.64 17.70
C ASP A 443 3.57 -18.01 18.90
N GLY A 444 3.29 -17.47 20.10
CA GLY A 444 3.87 -18.01 21.34
C GLY A 444 5.38 -17.78 21.56
N GLY A 445 6.00 -16.83 20.84
CA GLY A 445 7.40 -16.45 21.04
C GLY A 445 8.42 -17.24 20.20
N VAL A 446 8.03 -17.67 19.00
CA VAL A 446 8.92 -18.24 17.97
C VAL A 446 9.55 -17.14 17.13
N ASP A 447 10.88 -17.17 17.01
CA ASP A 447 11.64 -16.12 16.31
C ASP A 447 12.00 -16.51 14.87
N ALA A 448 12.10 -17.82 14.59
CA ALA A 448 12.25 -18.39 13.25
C ALA A 448 11.77 -19.86 13.17
N ILE A 449 11.35 -20.27 11.97
CA ILE A 449 11.07 -21.68 11.62
C ILE A 449 11.97 -22.10 10.47
N ALA A 450 12.74 -23.16 10.67
CA ALA A 450 13.58 -23.77 9.64
C ALA A 450 13.04 -25.13 9.21
N PHE A 451 13.21 -25.49 7.93
CA PHE A 451 12.88 -26.78 7.37
C PHE A 451 14.15 -27.43 6.83
N ASP A 452 14.56 -28.52 7.48
CA ASP A 452 15.70 -29.33 7.05
C ASP A 452 15.18 -30.44 6.10
N PRO A 453 15.67 -30.52 4.85
CA PRO A 453 15.19 -31.46 3.83
C PRO A 453 15.74 -32.87 4.03
N ASP A 454 16.64 -33.10 4.99
CA ASP A 454 17.19 -34.43 5.27
C ASP A 454 16.05 -35.42 5.59
N PRO A 455 15.88 -36.50 4.79
CA PRO A 455 14.75 -37.42 4.94
C PRO A 455 14.85 -38.33 6.18
N ILE A 456 15.97 -38.32 6.89
CA ILE A 456 16.26 -39.17 8.05
C ILE A 456 16.29 -38.35 9.35
N ARG A 457 16.84 -37.12 9.30
CA ARG A 457 17.07 -36.25 10.46
C ARG A 457 16.35 -34.90 10.39
N GLY A 458 15.80 -34.55 9.23
CA GLY A 458 15.21 -33.25 8.96
C GLY A 458 13.75 -33.11 9.41
N GLY A 459 13.08 -32.07 8.93
CA GLY A 459 11.74 -31.68 9.33
C GLY A 459 11.64 -30.24 9.84
N LYS A 460 10.53 -29.90 10.50
CA LYS A 460 10.27 -28.55 11.02
C LYS A 460 11.08 -28.30 12.29
N ILE A 461 11.87 -27.24 12.30
CA ILE A 461 12.73 -26.81 13.41
C ILE A 461 12.25 -25.45 13.89
N ILE A 462 12.09 -25.30 15.20
CA ILE A 462 11.71 -24.03 15.83
C ILE A 462 12.93 -23.41 16.47
N ILE A 463 13.12 -22.13 16.24
CA ILE A 463 14.25 -21.36 16.76
C ILE A 463 13.69 -20.22 17.60
N GLN A 464 14.20 -20.12 18.82
CA GLN A 464 13.89 -19.04 19.75
C GLN A 464 15.19 -18.42 20.27
N ALA A 465 15.24 -17.10 20.32
CA ALA A 465 16.35 -16.26 20.71
C ALA A 465 15.98 -15.47 21.98
N LYS A 466 16.87 -15.47 22.97
CA LYS A 466 16.71 -14.72 24.23
C LYS A 466 17.97 -13.90 24.53
N ARG A 467 17.93 -12.60 24.24
CA ARG A 467 18.98 -11.62 24.56
C ARG A 467 19.02 -11.31 26.06
N TYR A 468 19.59 -12.20 26.86
CA TYR A 468 19.65 -12.06 28.32
C TYR A 468 21.08 -11.72 28.80
N THR A 469 21.17 -10.97 29.89
CA THR A 469 22.43 -10.70 30.62
C THR A 469 22.57 -11.54 31.89
N ASN A 470 21.55 -12.34 32.21
CA ASN A 470 21.52 -13.27 33.34
C ASN A 470 21.33 -14.70 32.83
N THR A 471 21.65 -15.69 33.66
CA THR A 471 21.49 -17.10 33.32
C THR A 471 20.04 -17.43 32.97
N VAL A 472 19.83 -18.12 31.85
CA VAL A 472 18.52 -18.55 31.39
C VAL A 472 18.05 -19.74 32.25
N GLY A 473 16.89 -19.56 32.89
CA GLY A 473 16.26 -20.58 33.75
C GLY A 473 15.49 -21.64 32.97
N VAL A 474 15.08 -22.71 33.68
CA VAL A 474 14.36 -23.85 33.11
C VAL A 474 12.98 -23.50 32.52
N SER A 475 12.38 -22.38 32.93
CA SER A 475 11.09 -21.92 32.39
C SER A 475 11.14 -21.71 30.88
N ALA A 476 12.14 -20.98 30.38
CA ALA A 476 12.28 -20.71 28.94
C ALA A 476 12.44 -22.00 28.11
N VAL A 477 13.13 -23.01 28.65
CA VAL A 477 13.30 -24.31 27.97
C VAL A 477 11.99 -25.11 27.96
N ARG A 478 11.20 -25.02 29.03
CA ARG A 478 9.86 -25.64 29.09
C ARG A 478 8.89 -24.99 28.12
N ASP A 479 8.93 -23.66 28.01
CA ASP A 479 8.08 -22.89 27.10
C ASP A 479 8.40 -23.25 25.63
N LEU A 480 9.67 -23.33 25.27
CA LEU A 480 10.09 -23.80 23.94
C LEU A 480 9.63 -25.24 23.68
N TYR A 481 9.73 -26.12 24.67
CA TYR A 481 9.27 -27.51 24.51
C TYR A 481 7.76 -27.60 24.28
N GLY A 482 6.96 -26.80 25.00
CA GLY A 482 5.52 -26.69 24.78
C GLY A 482 5.20 -26.21 23.37
N THR A 483 5.94 -25.20 22.90
CA THR A 483 5.81 -24.65 21.54
C THR A 483 6.17 -25.69 20.47
N LEU A 484 7.26 -26.43 20.66
CA LEU A 484 7.69 -27.52 19.78
C LEU A 484 6.62 -28.60 19.63
N MET A 485 5.99 -29.00 20.73
CA MET A 485 4.90 -29.99 20.73
C MET A 485 3.64 -29.45 20.04
N ASN A 486 3.26 -28.19 20.30
CA ASN A 486 2.07 -27.57 19.71
C ASN A 486 2.19 -27.40 18.19
N GLU A 487 3.36 -26.99 17.74
CA GLU A 487 3.66 -26.71 16.33
C GLU A 487 4.02 -27.95 15.50
N GLY A 488 4.10 -29.13 16.13
CA GLY A 488 4.48 -30.39 15.49
C GLY A 488 5.92 -30.41 14.96
N ALA A 489 6.82 -29.66 15.60
CA ALA A 489 8.21 -29.56 15.16
C ALA A 489 9.06 -30.75 15.61
N ASN A 490 10.01 -31.16 14.77
CA ASN A 490 10.91 -32.27 15.01
C ASN A 490 12.06 -31.90 15.95
N LYS A 491 12.39 -30.59 16.03
CA LYS A 491 13.50 -30.08 16.85
C LYS A 491 13.27 -28.63 17.27
N GLY A 492 13.78 -28.25 18.44
CA GLY A 492 13.77 -26.88 18.95
C GLY A 492 15.17 -26.42 19.29
N ILE A 493 15.48 -25.16 18.99
CA ILE A 493 16.76 -24.53 19.25
C ILE A 493 16.51 -23.28 20.09
N LEU A 494 17.09 -23.21 21.28
CA LEU A 494 17.07 -22.01 22.13
C LEU A 494 18.43 -21.36 22.12
N VAL A 495 18.50 -20.12 21.67
CA VAL A 495 19.72 -19.33 21.53
C VAL A 495 19.71 -18.22 22.57
N THR A 496 20.84 -17.99 23.23
CA THR A 496 20.96 -16.90 24.20
C THR A 496 22.34 -16.25 24.15
N THR A 497 22.41 -14.97 24.50
CA THR A 497 23.68 -14.23 24.73
C THR A 497 24.33 -14.57 26.06
N SER A 498 23.66 -15.32 26.94
CA SER A 498 24.13 -15.71 28.28
C SER A 498 24.40 -17.23 28.35
N ASP A 499 24.37 -17.79 29.55
CA ASP A 499 24.44 -19.23 29.80
C ASP A 499 23.10 -19.80 30.31
N PHE A 500 22.97 -21.13 30.29
CA PHE A 500 21.83 -21.85 30.84
C PHE A 500 22.14 -22.40 32.23
N GLY A 501 21.13 -22.45 33.09
CA GLY A 501 21.26 -23.07 34.42
C GLY A 501 21.32 -24.61 34.36
N PRO A 502 21.82 -25.30 35.41
CA PRO A 502 21.88 -26.77 35.47
C PRO A 502 20.53 -27.44 35.19
N ASP A 503 19.45 -26.89 35.74
CA ASP A 503 18.09 -27.40 35.57
C ASP A 503 17.59 -27.32 34.12
N ALA A 504 18.09 -26.34 33.35
CA ALA A 504 17.76 -26.19 31.93
C ALA A 504 18.40 -27.31 31.09
N PHE A 505 19.65 -27.67 31.38
CA PHE A 505 20.35 -28.79 30.73
C PHE A 505 19.72 -30.14 31.11
N GLU A 506 19.43 -30.37 32.39
CA GLU A 506 18.75 -31.58 32.85
C GLU A 506 17.36 -31.73 32.22
N PHE A 507 16.61 -30.63 32.05
CA PHE A 507 15.33 -30.67 31.37
C PHE A 507 15.47 -30.96 29.86
N ALA A 508 16.48 -30.41 29.17
CA ALA A 508 16.69 -30.64 27.74
C ALA A 508 17.17 -32.08 27.43
N LYS A 509 17.78 -32.77 28.41
CA LYS A 509 18.30 -34.13 28.26
C LYS A 509 17.21 -35.10 27.81
N GLY A 510 17.49 -35.82 26.72
CA GLY A 510 16.56 -36.79 26.12
C GLY A 510 15.37 -36.20 25.38
N LYS A 511 15.31 -34.86 25.22
CA LYS A 511 14.28 -34.16 24.43
C LYS A 511 14.89 -33.65 23.11
N PRO A 512 14.08 -33.40 22.07
CA PRO A 512 14.55 -32.84 20.80
C PRO A 512 14.85 -31.33 20.90
N LEU A 513 15.61 -30.93 21.93
CA LEU A 513 15.97 -29.54 22.22
C LEU A 513 17.48 -29.37 22.13
N THR A 514 17.91 -28.28 21.52
CA THR A 514 19.32 -27.86 21.45
C THR A 514 19.46 -26.51 22.13
N LEU A 515 20.37 -26.41 23.10
CA LEU A 515 20.64 -25.19 23.84
C LEU A 515 21.95 -24.56 23.31
N MET A 516 21.87 -23.34 22.82
CA MET A 516 23.01 -22.57 22.29
C MET A 516 23.27 -21.36 23.18
N ASN A 517 24.33 -21.44 23.98
CA ASN A 517 24.77 -20.32 24.81
C ASN A 517 25.59 -19.31 24.01
N GLY A 518 26.04 -18.23 24.66
CA GLY A 518 26.82 -17.17 24.01
C GLY A 518 28.07 -17.69 23.28
N GLY A 519 28.78 -18.67 23.84
CA GLY A 519 29.93 -19.29 23.18
C GLY A 519 29.58 -20.05 21.90
N ASN A 520 28.50 -20.82 21.93
CA ASN A 520 27.99 -21.54 20.76
C ASN A 520 27.52 -20.58 19.65
N LEU A 521 26.90 -19.46 20.05
CA LEU A 521 26.47 -18.42 19.11
C LEU A 521 27.65 -17.72 18.45
N LEU A 522 28.69 -17.35 19.22
CA LEU A 522 29.91 -16.73 18.69
C LEU A 522 30.63 -17.63 17.68
N PHE A 523 30.70 -18.94 17.97
CA PHE A 523 31.27 -19.91 17.04
C PHE A 523 30.46 -20.01 15.73
N LEU A 524 29.13 -20.01 15.82
CA LEU A 524 28.26 -20.07 14.64
C LEU A 524 28.38 -18.78 13.79
N LEU A 525 28.47 -17.63 14.45
CA LEU A 525 28.72 -16.34 13.80
C LEU A 525 30.06 -16.33 13.06
N GLU A 526 31.14 -16.78 13.72
CA GLU A 526 32.47 -16.82 13.12
C GLU A 526 32.53 -17.76 11.90
N LYS A 527 31.84 -18.91 11.97
CA LYS A 527 31.72 -19.85 10.85
C LYS A 527 31.13 -19.20 9.59
N HIS A 528 30.19 -18.26 9.74
CA HIS A 528 29.55 -17.53 8.64
C HIS A 528 30.20 -16.17 8.34
N GLY A 529 31.39 -15.92 8.89
CA GLY A 529 32.18 -14.73 8.59
C GLY A 529 31.88 -13.50 9.46
N HIS A 530 31.07 -13.65 10.51
CA HIS A 530 30.71 -12.58 11.43
C HIS A 530 31.63 -12.57 12.66
N ARG A 531 32.27 -11.43 12.97
CA ARG A 531 33.10 -11.29 14.16
C ARG A 531 32.37 -10.45 15.20
N ALA A 532 31.96 -11.06 16.31
CA ALA A 532 31.28 -10.36 17.40
C ALA A 532 31.92 -10.68 18.76
N LYS A 533 31.63 -9.87 19.78
CA LYS A 533 31.96 -10.18 21.17
C LYS A 533 30.70 -10.27 22.03
N ILE A 534 30.79 -11.02 23.13
CA ILE A 534 29.79 -11.02 24.20
C ILE A 534 30.52 -10.67 25.48
N ASP A 535 30.28 -9.47 26.01
CA ASP A 535 30.74 -9.07 27.34
C ASP A 535 29.54 -8.67 28.19
N ILE A 536 29.15 -9.57 29.10
CA ILE A 536 27.99 -9.38 29.97
C ILE A 536 28.17 -8.24 30.97
N LYS A 537 29.42 -7.94 31.39
CA LYS A 537 29.70 -6.87 32.35
C LYS A 537 29.57 -5.51 31.67
N GLU A 538 30.16 -5.37 30.48
CA GLU A 538 30.03 -4.18 29.63
C GLU A 538 28.56 -3.95 29.24
N ALA A 539 27.84 -5.01 28.84
CA ALA A 539 26.43 -4.91 28.49
C ALA A 539 25.54 -4.46 29.66
N LYS A 540 25.80 -4.96 30.89
CA LYS A 540 25.08 -4.50 32.09
C LYS A 540 25.34 -3.02 32.40
N GLN A 541 26.54 -2.51 32.12
CA GLN A 541 26.87 -1.09 32.29
C GLN A 541 26.15 -0.22 31.26
N ILE A 542 26.22 -0.59 29.98
CA ILE A 542 25.54 0.13 28.88
C ILE A 542 24.02 0.16 29.12
N LEU A 543 23.41 -0.96 29.52
CA LEU A 543 21.98 -1.05 29.80
C LEU A 543 21.57 -0.29 31.08
N ALA A 544 22.46 -0.17 32.06
CA ALA A 544 22.21 0.62 33.27
C ALA A 544 22.31 2.14 33.00
N GLU A 545 23.22 2.57 32.13
CA GLU A 545 23.37 3.97 31.70
C GLU A 545 22.18 4.46 30.85
N GLN A 546 21.47 3.55 30.19
CA GLN A 546 20.26 3.84 29.41
C GLN A 546 18.97 3.95 30.27
N GLN A 547 19.00 3.54 31.55
CA GLN A 547 17.81 3.53 32.42
C GLN A 547 17.42 4.83 33.16
N PRO A 548 18.23 5.91 33.36
CA PRO A 548 17.80 7.04 34.18
C PRO A 548 16.92 8.09 33.46
N LYS A 549 16.36 7.80 32.27
CA LYS A 549 15.45 8.73 31.56
C LYS A 549 13.96 8.34 31.53
N MET A 550 13.54 7.23 32.17
CA MET A 550 12.13 6.79 32.13
C MET A 550 11.40 6.68 33.49
N ASN A 551 12.00 7.09 34.61
CA ASN A 551 11.32 7.09 35.92
C ASN A 551 11.26 8.49 36.57
N GLY A 552 10.87 9.51 35.79
CA GLY A 552 10.89 10.91 36.20
C GLY A 552 9.59 11.69 36.04
N THR A 553 8.42 11.07 35.89
CA THR A 553 7.12 11.79 35.98
C THR A 553 5.97 10.85 36.29
N SER A 554 5.85 10.39 37.53
CA SER A 554 4.55 10.03 38.13
C SER A 554 4.67 9.94 39.65
N ALA A 555 4.76 11.11 40.29
CA ALA A 555 4.52 11.30 41.71
C ALA A 555 4.16 12.78 41.95
N MET A 556 2.98 13.18 41.47
CA MET A 556 2.11 14.24 42.01
C MET A 556 0.94 14.43 41.04
N GLY A 557 -0.27 14.08 41.47
CA GLY A 557 -1.51 14.19 40.70
C GLY A 557 -2.45 13.04 40.99
#